data_AF-A0A0N4XQG3-F1
#
_entry.id   AF-A0A0N4XQG3-F1
#
_cell.length_a   1.000
_cell.length_b   1.000
_cell.length_c   1.000
_cell.angle_alpha   90.00
_cell.angle_beta   90.00
_cell.angle_gamma   90.00
#
_symmetry.space_group_name_H-M   'P 1'
#
loop_
_entity.id
_entity.type
_entity.pdbx_description
1 polymer ?
#
loop_
_entity_poly.entity_id
_entity_poly.type
_entity_poly.pdbx_seq_one_letter_code
_entity_poly.pdbx_strand_id
1 'polypeptide(L)'
;MHQTSKPDFKALGRPKKPKSPAAFDIRNMSISILALDSTARAQFHRHMKKSVAEMRRMGFTIFHGYNKVGDNSNVNLLPILAEQLAEGLNFSQFDDGGDINIDRILPSKVIINPDSIRFLWKEM
;
A
#
# COMPACT_ATOMS: atom_id res chain seq x y z
N MET A 1 18.36 -19.52 48.12
CA MET A 1 19.26 -18.51 47.51
C MET A 1 19.41 -18.81 46.02
N HIS A 2 18.69 -18.10 45.16
CA HIS A 2 18.93 -18.13 43.72
C HIS A 2 19.14 -16.68 43.27
N GLN A 3 20.42 -16.30 43.14
CA GLN A 3 20.79 -15.08 42.44
C GLN A 3 20.73 -15.37 40.94
N THR A 4 19.76 -14.78 40.25
CA THR A 4 19.76 -14.71 38.79
C THR A 4 20.76 -13.63 38.38
N SER A 5 21.82 -14.01 37.68
CA SER A 5 22.80 -13.07 37.13
C SER A 5 22.13 -12.20 36.06
N LYS A 6 22.35 -10.88 36.14
CA LYS A 6 21.90 -9.93 35.10
C LYS A 6 22.65 -10.23 33.80
N PRO A 7 21.97 -10.20 32.63
CA PRO A 7 22.63 -10.38 31.35
C PRO A 7 23.63 -9.25 31.12
N ASP A 8 24.88 -9.62 30.81
CA ASP A 8 25.93 -8.68 30.44
C ASP A 8 25.71 -8.20 29.00
N PHE A 9 25.09 -7.03 28.87
CA PHE A 9 24.85 -6.38 27.57
C PHE A 9 26.14 -6.02 26.81
N LYS A 10 27.33 -6.11 27.42
CA LYS A 10 28.60 -5.94 26.71
C LYS A 10 28.96 -7.15 25.84
N ALA A 11 28.43 -8.34 26.13
CA ALA A 11 28.67 -9.55 25.37
C ALA A 11 27.95 -9.57 24.00
N LEU A 12 26.94 -8.72 23.80
CA LEU A 12 26.16 -8.66 22.57
C LEU A 12 26.87 -7.94 21.40
N GLY A 13 28.07 -7.39 21.64
CA GLY A 13 28.80 -6.60 20.67
C GLY A 13 28.06 -5.31 20.31
N ARG A 14 28.78 -4.28 19.82
CA ARG A 14 28.08 -3.16 19.18
C ARG A 14 27.43 -3.69 17.90
N PRO A 15 26.13 -3.44 17.64
CA PRO A 15 25.58 -3.70 16.33
C PRO A 15 26.49 -2.99 15.31
N LYS A 16 27.03 -3.76 14.36
CA LYS A 16 27.85 -3.21 13.28
C LYS A 16 27.02 -2.10 12.65
N LYS A 17 27.59 -0.89 12.54
CA LYS A 17 26.97 0.17 11.76
C LYS A 17 26.59 -0.45 10.41
N PRO A 18 25.35 -0.30 9.94
CA PRO A 18 24.99 -0.79 8.62
C PRO A 18 26.04 -0.25 7.65
N LYS A 19 26.59 -1.14 6.80
CA LYS A 19 27.48 -0.70 5.70
C LYS A 19 26.77 0.46 5.02
N SER A 20 27.48 1.54 4.71
CA SER A 20 26.89 2.72 4.08
C SER A 20 25.94 2.26 2.98
N PRO A 21 24.72 2.82 2.88
CA PRO A 21 23.75 2.32 1.92
C PRO A 21 24.44 2.22 0.57
N ALA A 22 24.33 1.04 -0.05
CA ALA A 22 24.80 0.86 -1.41
C ALA A 22 24.25 2.02 -2.26
N ALA A 23 25.00 2.45 -3.28
CA ALA A 23 24.52 3.46 -4.21
C ALA A 23 23.10 3.07 -4.65
N PHE A 24 22.17 4.03 -4.61
CA PHE A 24 20.77 3.77 -4.93
C PHE A 24 20.67 3.14 -6.31
N ASP A 25 20.21 1.90 -6.38
CA ASP A 25 19.96 1.18 -7.61
C ASP A 25 18.46 0.98 -7.75
N ILE A 26 17.90 1.63 -8.78
CA ILE A 26 16.48 1.55 -9.12
C ILE A 26 16.01 0.11 -9.33
N ARG A 27 16.91 -0.79 -9.78
CA ARG A 27 16.62 -2.21 -10.05
C ARG A 27 16.59 -3.08 -8.80
N ASN A 28 17.16 -2.60 -7.69
CA ASN A 28 17.27 -3.33 -6.43
C ASN A 28 16.60 -2.59 -5.26
N MET A 29 15.72 -1.63 -5.55
CA MET A 29 15.00 -0.91 -4.50
C MET A 29 13.91 -1.79 -3.89
N SER A 30 13.74 -1.71 -2.57
CA SER A 30 12.54 -2.24 -1.92
C SER A 30 11.46 -1.15 -1.90
N ILE A 31 10.23 -1.52 -2.30
CA ILE A 31 9.07 -0.65 -2.20
C ILE A 31 8.33 -0.97 -0.89
N SER A 32 8.00 0.07 -0.13
CA SER A 32 7.14 -0.05 1.05
C SER A 32 5.82 0.67 0.79
N ILE A 33 4.71 -0.05 0.97
CA ILE A 33 3.35 0.49 0.86
C ILE A 33 2.77 0.60 2.26
N LEU A 34 2.44 1.82 2.68
CA LEU A 34 1.80 2.10 3.97
C LEU A 34 0.34 2.50 3.73
N ALA A 35 -0.59 1.65 4.17
CA ALA A 35 -2.02 1.94 4.17
C ALA A 35 -2.45 2.48 5.54
N LEU A 36 -3.12 3.64 5.55
CA LEU A 36 -3.79 4.18 6.72
C LEU A 36 -5.28 3.92 6.59
N ASP A 37 -5.77 2.90 7.28
CA ASP A 37 -7.19 2.56 7.25
C ASP A 37 -8.06 3.63 7.92
N SER A 38 -9.33 3.71 7.50
CA SER A 38 -10.37 4.56 8.11
C SER A 38 -10.02 6.05 8.19
N THR A 39 -9.07 6.52 7.36
CA THR A 39 -8.59 7.90 7.38
C THR A 39 -9.05 8.66 6.13
N ALA A 40 -10.03 9.55 6.29
CA ALA A 40 -10.45 10.44 5.21
C ALA A 40 -9.38 11.51 4.91
N ARG A 41 -9.20 11.89 3.64
CA ARG A 41 -8.25 12.92 3.19
C ARG A 41 -8.37 14.22 3.99
N ALA A 42 -9.60 14.70 4.20
CA ALA A 42 -9.85 15.92 4.97
C ALA A 42 -9.40 15.79 6.44
N GLN A 43 -9.57 14.61 7.05
CA GLN A 43 -9.12 14.35 8.42
C GLN A 43 -7.60 14.28 8.52
N PHE A 44 -6.95 13.63 7.55
CA PHE A 44 -5.49 13.59 7.46
C PHE A 44 -4.90 15.00 7.39
N HIS A 45 -5.44 15.86 6.50
CA HIS A 45 -4.97 17.24 6.38
C HIS A 45 -5.23 18.11 7.61
N ARG A 46 -6.36 17.91 8.31
CA ARG A 46 -6.70 18.69 9.50
C ARG A 46 -5.88 18.30 10.73
N HIS A 47 -5.68 17.00 10.96
CA HIS A 47 -5.11 16.48 12.20
C HIS A 47 -3.63 16.08 12.07
N MET A 48 -3.16 15.69 10.88
CA MET A 48 -1.77 15.26 10.65
C MET A 48 -0.93 16.32 9.92
N LYS A 49 -1.03 17.59 10.37
CA LYS A 49 -0.39 18.74 9.72
C LYS A 49 1.14 18.60 9.58
N LYS A 50 1.80 18.05 10.60
CA LYS A 50 3.26 17.81 10.59
C LYS A 50 3.65 16.79 9.53
N SER A 51 2.89 15.70 9.40
CA SER A 51 3.11 14.68 8.37
C SER A 51 2.94 15.26 6.97
N VAL A 52 1.89 16.06 6.73
CA VAL A 52 1.68 16.72 5.44
C VAL A 52 2.82 17.69 5.10
N ALA A 53 3.31 18.47 6.08
CA ALA A 53 4.44 19.37 5.87
C ALA A 53 5.72 18.61 5.50
N GLU A 54 5.97 17.50 6.18
CA GLU A 54 7.15 16.65 5.92
C GLU A 54 7.06 15.95 4.56
N MET A 55 5.90 15.39 4.20
CA MET A 55 5.66 14.80 2.88
C MET A 55 5.94 15.80 1.75
N ARG A 56 5.51 17.06 1.91
CA ARG A 56 5.82 18.14 0.94
C ARG A 56 7.32 18.41 0.86
N ARG A 57 8.00 18.48 2.00
CA ARG A 57 9.46 18.68 2.07
C ARG A 57 10.23 17.55 1.39
N MET A 58 9.73 16.32 1.49
CA MET A 58 10.29 15.13 0.87
C MET A 58 9.93 14.97 -0.62
N GLY A 59 9.12 15.87 -1.19
CA GLY A 59 8.74 15.83 -2.60
C GLY A 59 7.69 14.76 -2.95
N PHE A 60 6.83 14.39 -2.01
CA PHE A 60 5.75 13.42 -2.28
C PHE A 60 4.77 13.96 -3.33
N THR A 61 4.40 13.11 -4.28
CA THR A 61 3.28 13.38 -5.20
C THR A 61 1.97 12.96 -4.54
N ILE A 62 1.01 13.86 -4.49
CA ILE A 62 -0.33 13.58 -3.94
C ILE A 62 -1.29 13.37 -5.12
N PHE A 63 -1.88 12.20 -5.20
CA PHE A 63 -2.96 11.95 -6.16
C PHE A 63 -4.23 12.70 -5.72
N HIS A 64 -4.83 13.42 -6.65
CA HIS A 64 -6.05 14.18 -6.46
C HIS A 64 -7.24 13.39 -7.03
N GLY A 65 -8.25 13.11 -6.20
CA GLY A 65 -9.45 12.36 -6.62
C GLY A 65 -10.07 11.57 -5.46
N TYR A 66 -11.24 10.98 -5.72
CA TYR A 66 -11.82 9.95 -4.87
C TYR A 66 -11.35 8.58 -5.39
N ASN A 67 -10.41 7.97 -4.67
CA ASN A 67 -9.83 6.67 -5.03
C ASN A 67 -10.65 5.52 -4.41
N LYS A 68 -11.92 5.79 -4.10
CA LYS A 68 -12.79 4.89 -3.35
C LYS A 68 -13.65 4.13 -4.35
N VAL A 69 -13.45 2.82 -4.40
CA VAL A 69 -14.26 1.90 -5.20
C VAL A 69 -15.48 1.45 -4.39
N GLY A 70 -15.35 1.29 -3.07
CA GLY A 70 -16.49 0.93 -2.22
C GLY A 70 -16.25 1.20 -0.74
N ASP A 71 -17.21 0.85 0.11
CA ASP A 71 -17.17 1.20 1.54
C ASP A 71 -16.23 0.34 2.40
N ASN A 72 -15.56 -0.66 1.83
CA ASN A 72 -14.69 -1.59 2.55
C ASN A 72 -13.21 -1.44 2.19
N SER A 73 -12.32 -1.70 3.16
CA SER A 73 -10.87 -1.60 2.99
C SER A 73 -10.35 -2.58 1.93
N ASN A 74 -10.84 -3.83 1.92
CA ASN A 74 -10.43 -4.84 0.93
C ASN A 74 -10.76 -4.41 -0.51
N VAL A 75 -11.96 -3.86 -0.71
CA VAL A 75 -12.45 -3.38 -2.02
C VAL A 75 -11.60 -2.22 -2.55
N ASN A 76 -11.08 -1.37 -1.67
CA ASN A 76 -10.24 -0.23 -2.06
C ASN A 76 -8.75 -0.58 -2.22
N LEU A 77 -8.27 -1.61 -1.51
CA LEU A 77 -6.87 -2.04 -1.59
C LEU A 77 -6.60 -2.96 -2.78
N LEU A 78 -7.55 -3.82 -3.14
CA LEU A 78 -7.34 -4.78 -4.23
C LEU A 78 -6.93 -4.10 -5.55
N PRO A 79 -7.60 -3.03 -6.02
CA PRO A 79 -7.23 -2.35 -7.27
C PRO A 79 -5.87 -1.61 -7.20
N ILE A 80 -5.32 -1.42 -6.00
CA ILE A 80 -3.99 -0.82 -5.80
C ILE A 80 -2.91 -1.90 -5.86
N LEU A 81 -3.22 -3.09 -5.33
CA LEU A 81 -2.24 -4.16 -5.09
C LEU A 81 -2.25 -5.24 -6.18
N ALA A 82 -3.26 -5.27 -7.04
CA ALA A 82 -3.40 -6.23 -8.11
C ALA A 82 -3.56 -5.53 -9.47
N GLU A 83 -3.20 -6.26 -10.52
CA GLU A 83 -3.59 -5.89 -11.87
C GLU A 83 -5.10 -6.03 -12.08
N GLN A 84 -5.55 -5.62 -13.27
CA GLN A 84 -6.92 -5.78 -13.73
C GLN A 84 -7.39 -7.24 -13.57
N LEU A 85 -8.46 -7.45 -12.80
CA LEU A 85 -9.06 -8.77 -12.61
C LEU A 85 -9.58 -9.31 -13.93
N ALA A 86 -9.26 -10.58 -14.23
CA ALA A 86 -9.59 -11.21 -15.50
C ALA A 86 -11.11 -11.25 -15.73
N GLU A 87 -11.88 -11.53 -14.68
CA GLU A 87 -13.33 -11.55 -14.70
C GLU A 87 -13.93 -10.18 -15.02
N GLY A 88 -13.24 -9.11 -14.62
CA GLY A 88 -13.61 -7.72 -14.89
C GLY A 88 -13.54 -7.34 -16.37
N LEU A 89 -12.72 -8.05 -17.17
CA LEU A 89 -12.58 -7.79 -18.61
C LEU A 89 -13.84 -8.10 -19.41
N ASN A 90 -14.76 -8.88 -18.84
CA ASN A 90 -16.05 -9.19 -19.46
C ASN A 90 -17.04 -8.01 -19.38
N PHE A 91 -16.73 -6.97 -18.60
CA PHE A 91 -17.56 -5.79 -18.45
C PHE A 91 -17.09 -4.63 -19.34
N SER A 92 -18.04 -3.84 -19.82
CA SER A 92 -17.77 -2.60 -20.56
C SER A 92 -16.89 -1.66 -19.75
N GLN A 93 -16.11 -0.81 -20.43
CA GLN A 93 -15.28 0.19 -19.75
C GLN A 93 -16.11 1.26 -19.05
N PHE A 94 -17.19 1.67 -19.71
CA PHE A 94 -18.10 2.68 -19.23
C PHE A 94 -19.45 2.05 -18.91
N ASP A 95 -20.11 2.57 -17.88
CA ASP A 95 -21.52 2.25 -17.61
C ASP A 95 -22.45 3.10 -18.49
N ASP A 96 -23.76 2.91 -18.33
CA ASP A 96 -24.78 3.63 -19.10
C ASP A 96 -24.77 5.15 -18.85
N GLY A 97 -24.15 5.61 -17.75
CA GLY A 97 -23.94 7.02 -17.42
C GLY A 97 -22.69 7.62 -18.07
N GLY A 98 -21.84 6.82 -18.70
CA GLY A 98 -20.55 7.24 -19.24
C GLY A 98 -19.44 7.31 -18.19
N ASP A 99 -19.71 6.89 -16.95
CA ASP A 99 -18.72 6.79 -15.89
C ASP A 99 -17.96 5.46 -16.00
N ILE A 100 -16.82 5.34 -15.31
CA ILE A 100 -16.07 4.08 -15.29
C ILE A 100 -16.92 3.01 -14.61
N ASN A 101 -17.14 1.91 -15.33
CA ASN A 101 -17.90 0.78 -14.82
C ASN A 101 -17.15 0.13 -13.66
N ILE A 102 -17.71 0.20 -12.44
CA ILE A 102 -17.12 -0.38 -11.25
C ILE A 102 -16.95 -1.90 -11.37
N ASP A 103 -17.86 -2.60 -12.03
CA ASP A 103 -17.79 -4.05 -12.23
C ASP A 103 -16.62 -4.43 -13.14
N ARG A 104 -16.09 -3.48 -13.94
CA ARG A 104 -14.85 -3.71 -14.66
C ARG A 104 -13.65 -3.75 -13.72
N ILE A 105 -13.59 -2.88 -12.71
CA ILE A 105 -12.45 -2.82 -11.78
C ILE A 105 -12.57 -3.90 -10.71
N LEU A 106 -13.74 -4.01 -10.10
CA LEU A 106 -14.07 -4.99 -9.09
C LEU A 106 -15.41 -5.65 -9.44
N PRO A 107 -15.38 -6.79 -10.14
CA PRO A 107 -16.58 -7.43 -10.65
C PRO A 107 -17.38 -8.05 -9.50
N SER A 108 -18.34 -7.29 -8.98
CA SER A 108 -19.14 -7.67 -7.81
C SER A 108 -20.23 -8.70 -8.13
N LYS A 109 -20.57 -8.83 -9.41
CA LYS A 109 -21.66 -9.66 -9.92
C LYS A 109 -21.23 -11.08 -10.32
N VAL A 110 -19.95 -11.42 -10.15
CA VAL A 110 -19.40 -12.72 -10.52
C VAL A 110 -18.50 -13.26 -9.41
N ILE A 111 -18.29 -14.57 -9.42
CA ILE A 111 -17.34 -15.20 -8.52
C ILE A 111 -15.93 -14.95 -9.08
N ILE A 112 -15.08 -14.36 -8.25
CA ILE A 112 -13.66 -14.12 -8.56
C ILE A 112 -12.85 -15.35 -8.17
N ASN A 113 -12.01 -15.84 -9.06
CA ASN A 113 -11.03 -16.87 -8.72
C ASN A 113 -9.82 -16.21 -8.01
N PRO A 114 -9.53 -16.55 -6.73
CA PRO A 114 -8.43 -15.93 -6.01
C PRO A 114 -7.05 -16.30 -6.58
N ASP A 115 -6.91 -17.45 -7.25
CA ASP A 115 -5.63 -17.93 -7.76
C ASP A 115 -5.20 -17.21 -9.04
N SER A 116 -6.15 -16.63 -9.79
CA SER A 116 -5.89 -15.83 -10.99
C SER A 116 -5.49 -14.39 -10.69
N ILE A 117 -5.52 -13.94 -9.43
CA ILE A 117 -5.15 -12.57 -9.07
C ILE A 117 -3.64 -12.40 -9.22
N ARG A 118 -3.26 -11.50 -10.14
CA ARG A 118 -1.88 -11.05 -10.36
C ARG A 118 -1.56 -9.87 -9.45
N PHE A 119 -0.96 -10.17 -8.31
CA PHE A 119 -0.52 -9.15 -7.36
C PHE A 119 0.83 -8.54 -7.76
N LEU A 120 1.05 -7.27 -7.39
CA LEU A 120 2.27 -6.53 -7.74
C LEU A 120 3.56 -7.28 -7.36
N TRP A 121 3.59 -7.95 -6.21
CA TRP A 121 4.80 -8.66 -5.75
C TRP A 121 5.11 -9.95 -6.52
N LYS A 122 4.21 -10.42 -7.39
CA LYS A 122 4.51 -11.53 -8.30
C LYS A 122 5.20 -11.04 -9.59
N GLU A 123 5.13 -9.74 -9.88
CA GLU A 123 5.69 -9.10 -11.08
C GLU A 123 6.98 -8.32 -10.79
N MET A 124 7.35 -8.18 -9.50
CA MET A 124 8.55 -7.49 -9.03
C MET A 124 9.78 -8.40 -8.95
#